data_AF-A0A8S8XXR4-F1
#
_entry.id   AF-A0A8S8XXR4-F1
#
_cell.length_a   1.000
_cell.length_b   1.000
_cell.length_c   1.000
_cell.angle_alpha   90.00
_cell.angle_beta   90.00
_cell.angle_gamma   90.00
#
_symmetry.space_group_name_H-M   'P 1'
#
loop_
_entity.id
_entity.type
_entity.pdbx_description
1 polymer ?
#
loop_
_entity_poly.entity_id
_entity_poly.type
_entity_poly.pdbx_seq_one_letter_code
_entity_poly.pdbx_strand_id
1 'polypeptide(L)'
;MYIISGSTHQRLGASLAEEMDAEFCGVVNRHFPDGERYIRVLMDVNGQDVVVVQNTFPDKKIVELLLILQAVKEAGAKTITCVIPYMGYSRQERIFQSGEARSAKAIASVIGGMCTRVFTINVHTPEILQFFGCEANDINGSREVVRYLKGFGPDMVVAPDEGSRDRCTLAADLLKVPVHVMKKLELMGARRNYFWTSKC
;
A
#
# COMPACT_ATOMS: atom_id res chain seq x y z
N MET A 1 -12.45 -15.46 -12.81
CA MET A 1 -11.70 -14.33 -12.19
C MET A 1 -10.24 -14.75 -12.10
N TYR A 2 -9.32 -13.82 -12.37
CA TYR A 2 -7.88 -14.08 -12.24
C TYR A 2 -7.25 -13.15 -11.22
N ILE A 3 -6.33 -13.70 -10.42
CA ILE A 3 -5.44 -12.92 -9.58
C ILE A 3 -4.06 -12.88 -10.22
N ILE A 4 -3.58 -11.69 -10.53
CA ILE A 4 -2.22 -11.44 -11.00
C ILE A 4 -1.48 -10.75 -9.87
N SER A 5 -0.25 -11.19 -9.60
CA SER A 5 0.65 -10.43 -8.73
C SER A 5 1.87 -9.96 -9.49
N GLY A 6 2.28 -8.73 -9.20
CA GLY A 6 3.62 -8.28 -9.55
C GLY A 6 4.66 -8.81 -8.57
N SER A 7 5.94 -8.56 -8.85
CA SER A 7 7.04 -9.18 -8.13
C SER A 7 7.17 -8.79 -6.65
N THR A 8 6.43 -7.79 -6.15
CA THR A 8 6.52 -7.42 -4.73
C THR A 8 5.68 -8.31 -3.81
N HIS A 9 4.62 -8.96 -4.31
CA HIS A 9 3.58 -9.58 -3.48
C HIS A 9 3.13 -10.96 -3.98
N GLN A 10 4.01 -11.73 -4.62
CA GLN A 10 3.68 -13.04 -5.18
C GLN A 10 2.97 -13.97 -4.19
N ARG A 11 3.48 -14.06 -2.94
CA ARG A 11 2.85 -14.88 -1.89
C ARG A 11 1.46 -14.38 -1.51
N LEU A 12 1.29 -13.07 -1.34
CA LEU A 12 -0.01 -12.49 -1.03
C LEU A 12 -1.01 -12.72 -2.17
N GLY A 13 -0.58 -12.54 -3.42
CA GLY A 13 -1.44 -12.80 -4.58
C GLY A 13 -1.85 -14.27 -4.69
N ALA A 14 -0.94 -15.21 -4.42
CA ALA A 14 -1.26 -16.64 -4.41
C ALA A 14 -2.24 -16.99 -3.29
N SER A 15 -2.03 -16.50 -2.06
CA SER A 15 -2.97 -16.70 -0.96
C SER A 15 -4.33 -16.04 -1.21
N LEU A 16 -4.35 -14.88 -1.87
CA LEU A 16 -5.61 -14.24 -2.26
C LEU A 16 -6.37 -15.06 -3.30
N ALA A 17 -5.67 -15.67 -4.26
CA ALA A 17 -6.27 -16.55 -5.25
C ALA A 17 -6.93 -17.77 -4.59
N GLU A 18 -6.22 -18.40 -3.65
CA GLU A 18 -6.74 -19.53 -2.87
C GLU A 18 -7.97 -19.13 -2.03
N GLU A 19 -7.90 -18.02 -1.30
CA GLU A 19 -9.02 -17.54 -0.45
C GLU A 19 -10.26 -17.16 -1.27
N MET A 20 -10.07 -16.69 -2.51
CA MET A 20 -11.15 -16.26 -3.40
C MET A 20 -11.66 -17.37 -4.33
N ASP A 21 -11.14 -18.60 -4.24
CA ASP A 21 -11.39 -19.68 -5.20
C ASP A 21 -11.19 -19.21 -6.66
N ALA A 22 -10.10 -18.46 -6.87
CA ALA A 22 -9.72 -17.86 -8.14
C ALA A 22 -8.39 -18.44 -8.66
N GLU A 23 -8.17 -18.33 -9.96
CA GLU A 23 -6.94 -18.83 -10.57
C GLU A 23 -5.82 -17.78 -10.52
N PHE A 24 -4.63 -18.20 -10.07
CA PHE A 24 -3.45 -17.35 -10.04
C PHE A 24 -2.79 -17.29 -11.42
N CYS A 25 -2.88 -16.13 -12.07
CA CYS A 25 -2.30 -15.90 -13.37
C CYS A 25 -0.86 -15.39 -13.25
N GLY A 26 0.09 -16.21 -13.73
CA GLY A 26 1.49 -15.85 -13.81
C GLY A 26 1.77 -14.71 -14.81
N VAL A 27 2.86 -13.99 -14.56
CA VAL A 27 3.40 -12.95 -15.45
C VAL A 27 4.86 -13.23 -15.76
N VAL A 28 5.24 -13.10 -17.03
CA VAL A 28 6.65 -12.96 -17.39
C VAL A 28 7.06 -11.56 -17.01
N ASN A 29 8.08 -11.45 -16.16
CA ASN A 29 8.69 -10.19 -15.78
C ASN A 29 10.21 -10.30 -15.95
N ARG A 30 10.74 -9.61 -16.95
CA ARG A 30 12.17 -9.59 -17.25
C ARG A 30 12.59 -8.21 -17.71
N HIS A 31 13.90 -8.04 -17.89
CA HIS A 31 14.47 -6.82 -18.41
C HIS A 31 15.03 -7.04 -19.80
N PHE A 32 14.96 -6.00 -20.63
CA PHE A 32 15.76 -5.87 -21.83
C PHE A 32 17.22 -5.55 -21.46
N PRO A 33 18.18 -5.72 -22.38
CA PRO A 33 19.60 -5.47 -22.11
C PRO A 33 19.93 -4.05 -21.62
N ASP A 34 19.12 -3.05 -21.97
CA ASP A 34 19.24 -1.65 -21.55
C ASP A 34 18.59 -1.35 -20.19
N GLY A 35 17.91 -2.34 -19.58
CA GLY A 35 17.23 -2.21 -18.29
C GLY A 35 15.75 -1.84 -18.38
N GLU A 36 15.19 -1.65 -19.57
CA GLU A 36 13.75 -1.50 -19.74
C GLU A 36 13.00 -2.76 -19.31
N ARG A 37 11.75 -2.61 -18.85
CA ARG A 37 10.97 -3.74 -18.33
C ARG A 37 10.06 -4.33 -19.39
N TYR A 38 10.05 -5.64 -19.46
CA TYR A 38 9.11 -6.43 -20.25
C TYR A 38 8.13 -7.15 -19.33
N ILE A 39 6.83 -7.02 -19.62
CA ILE A 39 5.74 -7.73 -18.94
C ILE A 39 4.91 -8.49 -19.98
N ARG A 40 4.52 -9.73 -19.65
CA ARG A 40 3.52 -10.49 -20.41
C ARG A 40 2.64 -11.30 -19.45
N VAL A 41 1.32 -11.13 -19.58
CA VAL A 41 0.31 -11.96 -18.90
C VAL A 41 0.23 -13.32 -19.58
N LEU A 42 0.24 -14.42 -18.80
CA LEU A 42 0.36 -15.77 -19.34
C LEU A 42 -0.97 -16.46 -19.65
N MET A 43 -2.08 -16.02 -19.04
CA MET A 43 -3.41 -16.58 -19.26
C MET A 43 -4.28 -15.65 -20.12
N ASP A 44 -5.30 -16.21 -20.75
CA ASP A 44 -6.32 -15.44 -21.44
C ASP A 44 -7.30 -14.82 -20.44
N VAL A 45 -7.21 -13.50 -20.27
CA VAL A 45 -8.03 -12.72 -19.34
C VAL A 45 -9.19 -12.00 -20.04
N ASN A 46 -9.42 -12.26 -21.34
CA ASN A 46 -10.45 -11.58 -22.11
C ASN A 46 -11.85 -11.81 -21.54
N GLY A 47 -12.59 -10.73 -21.29
CA GLY A 47 -13.92 -10.78 -20.69
C GLY A 47 -13.96 -11.19 -19.22
N GLN A 48 -12.80 -11.34 -18.55
CA GLN A 48 -12.71 -11.78 -17.17
C GLN A 48 -12.51 -10.62 -16.19
N ASP A 49 -12.95 -10.81 -14.95
CA ASP A 49 -12.61 -9.92 -13.84
C ASP A 49 -11.19 -10.24 -13.37
N VAL A 50 -10.34 -9.22 -13.27
CA VAL A 50 -8.91 -9.36 -12.93
C VAL A 50 -8.57 -8.52 -11.71
N VAL A 51 -7.89 -9.14 -10.75
CA VAL A 51 -7.28 -8.47 -9.59
C VAL A 51 -5.76 -8.41 -9.81
N VAL A 52 -5.17 -7.23 -9.69
CA VAL A 52 -3.72 -7.02 -9.76
C VAL A 52 -3.19 -6.61 -8.39
N VAL A 53 -2.30 -7.41 -7.80
CA VAL A 53 -1.70 -7.16 -6.47
C VAL A 53 -0.25 -6.72 -6.61
N GLN A 54 0.07 -5.47 -6.25
CA GLN A 54 1.42 -4.92 -6.41
C GLN A 54 1.61 -3.60 -5.64
N ASN A 55 2.80 -3.38 -5.09
CA ASN A 55 3.19 -2.10 -4.48
C ASN A 55 3.71 -1.09 -5.51
N THR A 56 3.74 0.19 -5.11
CA THR A 56 4.31 1.28 -5.91
C THR A 56 5.68 1.77 -5.40
N PHE A 57 6.37 0.95 -4.61
CA PHE A 57 7.72 1.25 -4.11
C PHE A 57 8.64 0.03 -4.19
N PRO A 58 9.94 0.19 -4.53
CA PRO A 58 10.59 1.42 -5.02
C PRO A 58 10.10 1.82 -6.42
N ASP A 59 10.52 2.96 -6.96
CA ASP A 59 10.03 3.62 -8.19
C ASP A 59 9.84 2.65 -9.37
N LYS A 60 10.79 1.71 -9.55
CA LYS A 60 10.71 0.67 -10.58
C LYS A 60 9.43 -0.18 -10.51
N LYS A 61 8.75 -0.25 -9.37
CA LYS A 61 7.51 -0.99 -9.15
C LYS A 61 6.28 -0.24 -9.66
N ILE A 62 6.36 1.08 -9.79
CA ILE A 62 5.34 1.85 -10.51
C ILE A 62 5.34 1.41 -11.97
N VAL A 63 6.49 1.43 -12.64
CA VAL A 63 6.60 1.00 -14.05
C VAL A 63 6.11 -0.44 -14.22
N GLU A 64 6.49 -1.33 -13.31
CA GLU A 64 6.03 -2.72 -13.33
C GLU A 64 4.51 -2.85 -13.19
N LEU A 65 3.88 -2.11 -12.26
CA LEU A 65 2.44 -2.07 -12.11
C LEU A 65 1.74 -1.55 -13.38
N LEU A 66 2.20 -0.42 -13.90
CA LEU A 66 1.60 0.20 -15.10
C LEU A 66 1.64 -0.74 -16.30
N LEU A 67 2.76 -1.45 -16.51
CA LEU A 67 2.87 -2.42 -17.60
C LEU A 67 1.97 -3.65 -17.40
N ILE A 68 1.79 -4.13 -16.16
CA ILE A 68 0.82 -5.20 -15.87
C ILE A 68 -0.61 -4.72 -16.17
N LEU A 69 -1.00 -3.54 -15.68
CA LEU A 69 -2.33 -2.97 -15.92
C LEU A 69 -2.60 -2.75 -17.41
N GLN A 70 -1.59 -2.26 -18.15
CA GLN A 70 -1.70 -2.08 -19.60
C GLN A 70 -1.92 -3.42 -20.31
N ALA A 71 -1.11 -4.44 -19.99
CA ALA A 71 -1.21 -5.76 -20.61
C ALA A 71 -2.57 -6.42 -20.34
N VAL A 72 -3.10 -6.29 -19.11
CA VAL A 72 -4.43 -6.80 -18.74
C VAL A 72 -5.55 -6.08 -19.50
N LYS A 73 -5.43 -4.75 -19.64
CA LYS A 73 -6.40 -3.93 -20.37
C LYS A 73 -6.42 -4.27 -21.87
N GLU A 74 -5.25 -4.42 -22.49
CA GLU A 74 -5.13 -4.80 -23.91
C GLU A 74 -5.58 -6.23 -24.17
N ALA A 75 -5.43 -7.13 -23.20
CA ALA A 75 -5.96 -8.48 -23.26
C ALA A 75 -7.49 -8.56 -23.08
N GLY A 76 -8.18 -7.42 -22.92
CA GLY A 76 -9.64 -7.37 -22.93
C GLY A 76 -10.31 -7.72 -21.60
N ALA A 77 -9.63 -7.57 -20.47
CA ALA A 77 -10.23 -7.77 -19.16
C ALA A 77 -11.52 -6.93 -18.98
N LYS A 78 -12.56 -7.56 -18.41
CA LYS A 78 -13.87 -6.93 -18.18
C LYS A 78 -13.80 -5.89 -17.07
N THR A 79 -13.15 -6.22 -15.96
CA THR A 79 -12.88 -5.30 -14.86
C THR A 79 -11.45 -5.46 -14.36
N ILE A 80 -10.87 -4.36 -13.88
CA ILE A 80 -9.51 -4.34 -13.32
C ILE A 80 -9.58 -3.76 -11.91
N THR A 81 -9.35 -4.63 -10.91
CA THR A 81 -9.22 -4.25 -9.50
C THR A 81 -7.74 -4.22 -9.15
N CYS A 82 -7.20 -3.05 -8.79
CA CYS A 82 -5.81 -2.94 -8.36
C CYS A 82 -5.73 -2.91 -6.83
N VAL A 83 -5.01 -3.85 -6.24
CA VAL A 83 -4.72 -3.91 -4.82
C VAL A 83 -3.27 -3.46 -4.61
N ILE A 84 -3.09 -2.38 -3.86
CA ILE A 84 -1.80 -1.76 -3.57
C ILE A 84 -1.54 -1.88 -2.06
N PRO A 85 -0.90 -2.98 -1.60
CA PRO A 85 -0.64 -3.20 -0.17
C PRO A 85 0.17 -2.07 0.46
N TYR A 86 1.11 -1.48 -0.28
CA TYR A 86 1.82 -0.27 0.13
C TYR A 86 1.90 0.72 -1.02
N MET A 87 1.25 1.86 -0.82
CA MET A 87 1.28 2.99 -1.75
C MET A 87 2.47 3.90 -1.44
N GLY A 88 3.53 3.79 -2.24
CA GLY A 88 4.64 4.74 -2.25
C GLY A 88 4.17 6.17 -2.58
N TYR A 89 5.01 7.16 -2.27
CA TYR A 89 4.73 8.59 -2.45
C TYR A 89 3.54 9.15 -1.65
N SER A 90 2.87 8.32 -0.84
CA SER A 90 1.74 8.72 0.00
C SER A 90 2.08 9.80 1.04
N ARG A 91 3.35 10.06 1.31
CA ARG A 91 3.82 11.13 2.22
C ARG A 91 3.80 12.53 1.60
N GLN A 92 3.51 12.64 0.30
CA GLN A 92 3.46 13.92 -0.42
C GLN A 92 2.11 14.03 -1.17
N GLU A 93 1.04 14.07 -0.40
CA GLU A 93 -0.34 14.25 -0.82
C GLU A 93 -0.72 15.72 -1.03
N ARG A 94 -0.03 16.63 -0.32
CA ARG A 94 -0.21 18.09 -0.39
C ARG A 94 1.07 18.80 -0.83
N ILE A 95 0.94 20.08 -1.18
CA ILE A 95 2.05 20.98 -1.45
C ILE A 95 2.46 21.61 -0.11
N PHE A 96 3.66 21.34 0.37
CA PHE A 96 4.21 21.95 1.59
C PHE A 96 4.96 23.25 1.27
N GLN A 97 5.60 23.31 0.11
CA GLN A 97 6.32 24.48 -0.38
C GLN A 97 5.95 24.80 -1.83
N SER A 98 5.99 26.09 -2.19
CA SER A 98 5.70 26.53 -3.55
C SER A 98 6.60 25.81 -4.57
N GLY A 99 6.01 25.27 -5.63
CA GLY A 99 6.71 24.53 -6.69
C GLY A 99 6.82 23.02 -6.48
N GLU A 100 6.34 22.46 -5.36
CA GLU A 100 6.35 21.02 -5.14
C GLU A 100 5.30 20.26 -5.97
N ALA A 101 5.63 19.02 -6.33
CA ALA A 101 4.67 18.08 -6.87
C ALA A 101 3.78 17.51 -5.76
N ARG A 102 2.48 17.33 -6.06
CA ARG A 102 1.64 16.38 -5.30
C ARG A 102 1.91 14.97 -5.82
N SER A 103 3.00 14.37 -5.37
CA SER A 103 3.47 13.08 -5.89
C SER A 103 2.43 11.97 -5.75
N ALA A 104 1.72 11.90 -4.61
CA ALA A 104 0.64 10.92 -4.43
C ALA A 104 -0.46 11.09 -5.50
N LYS A 105 -0.82 12.33 -5.84
CA LYS A 105 -1.81 12.63 -6.89
C LYS A 105 -1.31 12.18 -8.26
N ALA A 106 -0.07 12.52 -8.62
CA ALA A 106 0.50 12.16 -9.90
C ALA A 106 0.50 10.65 -10.14
N ILE A 107 0.93 9.87 -9.14
CA ILE A 107 0.99 8.40 -9.25
C ILE A 107 -0.42 7.79 -9.21
N ALA A 108 -1.27 8.21 -8.27
CA ALA A 108 -2.61 7.66 -8.10
C ALA A 108 -3.50 7.90 -9.34
N SER A 109 -3.45 9.11 -9.93
CA SER A 109 -4.29 9.44 -11.09
C SER A 109 -3.94 8.59 -12.32
N VAL A 110 -2.66 8.28 -12.55
CA VAL A 110 -2.25 7.40 -13.65
C VAL A 110 -2.74 5.97 -13.41
N ILE A 111 -2.55 5.43 -12.21
CA ILE A 111 -3.00 4.07 -11.86
C ILE A 111 -4.52 3.95 -11.97
N GLY A 112 -5.26 4.89 -11.37
CA GLY A 112 -6.72 4.86 -11.33
C GLY A 112 -7.35 5.02 -12.72
N GLY A 113 -6.72 5.76 -13.64
CA GLY A 113 -7.15 5.85 -15.04
C GLY A 113 -7.06 4.52 -15.82
N MET A 114 -6.38 3.52 -15.27
CA MET A 114 -6.25 2.17 -15.86
C MET A 114 -7.10 1.12 -15.13
N CYS A 115 -7.78 1.49 -14.04
CA CYS A 115 -8.47 0.55 -13.16
C CYS A 115 -9.97 0.86 -13.08
N THR A 116 -10.77 -0.19 -12.85
CA THR A 116 -12.17 -0.04 -12.45
C THR A 116 -12.28 0.38 -10.99
N ARG A 117 -11.42 -0.20 -10.14
CA ARG A 117 -11.34 0.12 -8.72
C ARG A 117 -9.95 -0.12 -8.14
N VAL A 118 -9.67 0.53 -7.01
CA VAL A 118 -8.41 0.43 -6.26
C VAL A 118 -8.67 0.12 -4.79
N PHE A 119 -7.85 -0.78 -4.23
CA PHE A 119 -7.75 -0.99 -2.79
C PHE A 119 -6.34 -0.65 -2.31
N THR A 120 -6.23 0.12 -1.24
CA THR A 120 -4.97 0.31 -0.50
C THR A 120 -5.04 -0.36 0.86
N ILE A 121 -3.89 -0.53 1.53
CA ILE A 121 -3.86 -0.97 2.94
C ILE A 121 -3.19 0.10 3.78
N ASN A 122 -3.95 0.70 4.70
CA ASN A 122 -3.50 1.75 5.61
C ASN A 122 -2.69 2.86 4.93
N VAL A 123 -3.25 3.45 3.87
CA VAL A 123 -2.64 4.60 3.18
C VAL A 123 -2.40 5.76 4.16
N HIS A 124 -1.40 6.61 3.87
CA HIS A 124 -0.93 7.64 4.81
C HIS A 124 -2.04 8.61 5.25
N THR A 125 -2.90 9.03 4.31
CA THR A 125 -4.08 9.85 4.59
C THR A 125 -5.23 9.39 3.68
N PRO A 126 -6.49 9.38 4.15
CA PRO A 126 -7.64 9.01 3.33
C PRO A 126 -7.84 9.90 2.10
N GLU A 127 -7.31 11.13 2.11
CA GLU A 127 -7.43 12.11 1.01
C GLU A 127 -6.78 11.58 -0.29
N ILE A 128 -5.86 10.62 -0.20
CA ILE A 128 -5.21 10.02 -1.36
C ILE A 128 -6.19 9.23 -2.22
N LEU A 129 -7.24 8.66 -1.62
CA LEU A 129 -8.23 7.84 -2.35
C LEU A 129 -8.93 8.65 -3.46
N GLN A 130 -9.16 9.94 -3.24
CA GLN A 130 -9.81 10.81 -4.22
C GLN A 130 -8.94 11.05 -5.47
N PHE A 131 -7.63 10.81 -5.41
CA PHE A 131 -6.72 11.08 -6.52
C PHE A 131 -6.74 9.99 -7.59
N PHE A 132 -7.24 8.79 -7.30
CA PHE A 132 -7.37 7.72 -8.28
C PHE A 132 -8.41 8.03 -9.36
N GLY A 133 -9.49 8.74 -9.01
CA GLY A 133 -10.57 9.07 -9.95
C GLY A 133 -11.49 7.90 -10.31
N CYS A 134 -11.16 6.67 -9.91
CA CYS A 134 -12.05 5.50 -9.92
C CYS A 134 -12.58 5.21 -8.50
N GLU A 135 -13.39 4.16 -8.35
CA GLU A 135 -13.76 3.64 -7.03
C GLU A 135 -12.49 3.27 -6.24
N ALA A 136 -12.29 3.83 -5.04
CA ALA A 136 -11.08 3.61 -4.25
C ALA A 136 -11.42 3.44 -2.77
N ASN A 137 -10.86 2.41 -2.14
CA ASN A 137 -11.10 2.08 -0.74
C ASN A 137 -9.77 1.80 -0.01
N ASP A 138 -9.64 2.25 1.24
CA ASP A 138 -8.53 1.87 2.11
C ASP A 138 -8.95 0.79 3.10
N ILE A 139 -8.19 -0.31 3.13
CA ILE A 139 -8.40 -1.42 4.06
C ILE A 139 -7.57 -1.16 5.32
N ASN A 140 -8.22 -1.20 6.48
CA ASN A 140 -7.52 -1.09 7.76
C ASN A 140 -6.99 -2.45 8.23
N GLY A 141 -5.72 -2.74 7.96
CA GLY A 141 -5.02 -3.94 8.41
C GLY A 141 -4.58 -3.92 9.89
N SER A 142 -4.76 -2.81 10.61
CA SER A 142 -4.27 -2.66 11.99
C SER A 142 -4.86 -3.71 12.93
N ARG A 143 -6.12 -4.11 12.73
CA ARG A 143 -6.79 -5.12 13.57
C ARG A 143 -6.13 -6.49 13.47
N GLU A 144 -5.70 -6.88 12.27
CA GLU A 144 -5.06 -8.18 12.05
C GLU A 144 -3.64 -8.21 12.61
N VAL A 145 -2.90 -7.09 12.52
CA VAL A 145 -1.61 -6.93 13.22
C VAL A 145 -1.80 -7.10 14.72
N VAL A 146 -2.83 -6.46 15.30
CA VAL A 146 -3.10 -6.56 16.74
C VAL A 146 -3.50 -7.98 17.15
N ARG A 147 -4.32 -8.66 16.34
CA ARG A 147 -4.68 -10.07 16.56
C ARG A 147 -3.44 -10.97 16.60
N TYR A 148 -2.50 -10.76 15.69
CA TYR A 148 -1.23 -11.48 15.67
C TYR A 148 -0.39 -11.20 16.91
N LEU A 149 -0.27 -9.92 17.30
CA LEU A 149 0.49 -9.51 18.49
C LEU A 149 -0.06 -10.07 19.81
N LYS A 150 -1.37 -10.33 19.89
CA LYS A 150 -2.00 -10.93 21.08
C LYS A 150 -1.36 -12.26 21.48
N GLY A 151 -0.87 -13.04 20.53
CA GLY A 151 -0.19 -14.31 20.79
C GLY A 151 1.15 -14.17 21.54
N PHE A 152 1.73 -12.97 21.57
CA PHE A 152 2.99 -12.67 22.26
C PHE A 152 2.78 -12.15 23.69
N GLY A 153 1.53 -11.90 24.10
CA GLY A 153 1.21 -11.37 25.44
C GLY A 153 1.91 -10.04 25.77
N PRO A 154 1.82 -9.00 24.93
CA PRO A 154 2.40 -7.70 25.26
C PRO A 154 1.72 -7.10 26.50
N ASP A 155 2.48 -6.43 27.37
CA ASP A 155 1.94 -5.76 28.57
C ASP A 155 1.63 -4.27 28.37
N MET A 156 2.07 -3.67 27.24
CA MET A 156 1.89 -2.26 26.92
C MET A 156 2.02 -2.01 25.42
N VAL A 157 1.34 -0.98 24.91
CA VAL A 157 1.58 -0.39 23.59
C VAL A 157 2.26 0.96 23.73
N VAL A 158 3.27 1.23 22.89
CA VAL A 158 3.98 2.51 22.88
C VAL A 158 3.78 3.20 21.54
N ALA A 159 3.26 4.43 21.55
CA ALA A 159 3.25 5.31 20.39
C ALA A 159 4.55 6.14 20.36
N PRO A 160 5.34 6.08 19.28
CA PRO A 160 6.62 6.79 19.19
C PRO A 160 6.48 8.31 19.10
N ASP A 161 5.32 8.78 18.64
CA ASP A 161 4.97 10.18 18.48
C ASP A 161 3.45 10.38 18.52
N GLU A 162 3.05 11.65 18.51
CA GLU A 162 1.64 12.05 18.53
C GLU A 162 0.87 11.56 17.29
N GLY A 163 1.53 11.48 16.13
CA GLY A 163 0.90 11.03 14.87
C GLY A 163 0.52 9.55 14.87
N SER A 164 1.12 8.76 15.77
CA SER A 164 0.84 7.34 15.94
C SER A 164 -0.20 7.04 17.03
N ARG A 165 -0.67 8.07 17.77
CA ARG A 165 -1.57 7.93 18.91
C ARG A 165 -2.78 7.06 18.59
N ASP A 166 -3.56 7.42 17.57
CA ASP A 166 -4.84 6.77 17.30
C ASP A 166 -4.68 5.27 16.99
N ARG A 167 -3.64 4.91 16.23
CA ARG A 167 -3.34 3.51 15.90
C ARG A 167 -2.90 2.72 17.14
N CYS A 168 -2.08 3.33 17.99
CA CYS A 168 -1.60 2.71 19.22
C CYS A 168 -2.69 2.58 20.28
N THR A 169 -3.57 3.57 20.42
CA THR A 169 -4.75 3.50 21.29
C THR A 169 -5.68 2.38 20.86
N LEU A 170 -6.02 2.29 19.57
CA LEU A 170 -6.81 1.19 19.03
C LEU A 170 -6.18 -0.18 19.33
N ALA A 171 -4.85 -0.30 19.19
CA ALA A 171 -4.14 -1.52 19.51
C ALA A 171 -4.21 -1.88 20.99
N ALA A 172 -4.00 -0.90 21.88
CA ALA A 172 -4.07 -1.06 23.33
C ALA A 172 -5.47 -1.50 23.80
N ASP A 173 -6.53 -0.89 23.25
CA ASP A 173 -7.91 -1.24 23.56
C ASP A 173 -8.22 -2.70 23.19
N LEU A 174 -7.77 -3.13 22.00
CA LEU A 174 -7.97 -4.51 21.52
C LEU A 174 -7.14 -5.54 22.31
N LEU A 175 -5.95 -5.16 22.77
CA LEU A 175 -5.08 -6.00 23.59
C LEU A 175 -5.45 -5.98 25.08
N LYS A 176 -6.23 -4.98 25.52
CA LYS A 176 -6.55 -4.69 26.93
C LYS A 176 -5.31 -4.38 27.77
N VAL A 177 -4.45 -3.51 27.26
CA VAL A 177 -3.19 -3.11 27.90
C VAL A 177 -3.04 -1.59 27.92
N PRO A 178 -2.24 -1.00 28.81
CA PRO A 178 -1.98 0.43 28.78
C PRO A 178 -1.31 0.88 27.46
N VAL A 179 -1.55 2.15 27.10
CA VAL A 179 -0.84 2.85 26.03
C VAL A 179 0.00 4.00 26.60
N HIS A 180 1.25 4.12 26.15
CA HIS A 180 2.08 5.29 26.41
C HIS A 180 2.36 6.04 25.10
N VAL A 181 2.19 7.36 25.09
CA VAL A 181 2.49 8.20 23.93
C VAL A 181 3.71 9.05 24.20
N MET A 182 4.79 8.80 23.46
CA MET A 182 6.03 9.54 23.58
C MET A 182 5.90 10.92 22.92
N LYS A 183 6.41 11.93 23.60
CA LYS A 183 6.51 13.29 23.07
C LYS A 183 7.95 13.58 22.67
N LYS A 184 8.19 13.75 21.37
CA LYS A 184 9.48 14.22 20.85
C LYS A 184 9.53 15.75 20.94
N LEU A 185 10.59 16.28 21.55
CA LEU A 185 10.90 17.70 21.60
C LEU A 185 12.20 17.96 20.83
N GLU A 186 12.21 18.95 19.95
CA GLU A 186 13.45 19.45 19.36
C GLU A 186 13.95 20.65 20.18
N LEU A 187 15.12 20.51 20.81
CA LEU A 187 15.77 21.57 21.55
C LEU A 187 16.73 22.29 20.60
N MET A 188 16.53 23.60 20.39
CA MET A 188 17.43 24.43 19.59
C MET A 188 18.87 24.34 20.12
N GLY A 189 19.82 24.00 19.24
CA GLY A 189 21.26 24.04 19.54
C GLY A 189 21.91 22.71 19.98
N ALA A 190 21.15 21.64 20.19
CA ALA A 190 21.74 20.32 20.44
C ALA A 190 22.07 19.62 19.11
N ARG A 191 23.35 19.33 18.85
CA ARG A 191 23.74 18.34 17.82
C ARG A 191 22.96 17.06 18.11
N ARG A 192 21.96 16.72 17.27
CA ARG A 192 21.15 15.48 17.23
C ARG A 192 21.29 14.57 18.46
N ASN A 193 20.84 15.04 19.63
CA ASN A 193 20.71 14.20 20.82
C ASN A 193 19.23 14.20 21.18
N TYR A 194 18.55 13.10 20.86
CA TYR A 194 17.15 12.87 21.15
C TYR A 194 16.99 12.55 22.64
N PHE A 195 16.22 13.34 23.37
CA PHE A 195 15.86 13.06 24.76
C PHE A 195 14.39 12.63 24.82
N TRP A 196 14.15 11.43 25.34
CA TRP A 196 12.83 10.92 25.68
C TRP A 196 12.44 11.49 27.04
N THR A 197 11.26 12.12 27.14
CA THR A 197 10.74 12.55 28.45
C THR A 197 9.38 11.90 28.69
N SER A 198 9.27 11.19 29.82
CA SER A 198 8.01 10.67 30.33
C SER A 198 7.28 11.80 31.06
N LYS A 199 6.14 12.25 30.55
CA LYS A 199 5.14 12.87 31.43
C LYS A 199 4.22 11.75 31.92
N CYS A 200 4.27 11.51 33.23
CA CYS A 200 3.32 10.68 33.95
C CYS A 200 1.92 11.29 33.88
#